data_AF-A0AAD2DNV4-F1
#
_entry.id   AF-A0AAD2DNV4-F1
#
_cell.length_a   1.000
_cell.length_b   1.000
_cell.length_c   1.000
_cell.angle_alpha   90.00
_cell.angle_beta   90.00
_cell.angle_gamma   90.00
#
_symmetry.space_group_name_H-M   'P 1'
#
loop_
_entity.id
_entity.type
_entity.pdbx_description
1 polymer ?
#
loop_
_entity_poly.entity_id
_entity_poly.type
_entity_poly.pdbx_seq_one_letter_code
_entity_poly.pdbx_strand_id
1 'polypeptide(L)'
;MAYKRSRRDDGFDGRRWSSRGQGLFVRNVPLLTEVPGNVTFKSFSSICQTSEAPLSLIRRVESLSYKGGFLGFKKGESSDRLINSLGKFSGKEFVSIFRFKTWWSTQWVGKSGSDLQMETQWAMISVPEIRSYVVIIPITEEKFRSALQPGLNGHAMICAESGSSKVKASSFDAIAYIHVSENPYTLMKEAYSAVRKAGSRFRITEAGTRAKLISDQGIGYITPTTTKSRNTANRL
;
A
#
# COMPACT_ATOMS: atom_id res chain seq x y z
N MET A 1 -1.52 36.55 -28.94
CA MET A 1 -2.83 35.89 -28.70
C MET A 1 -2.69 34.89 -27.56
N ALA A 2 -3.17 35.23 -26.37
CA ALA A 2 -3.11 34.35 -25.19
C ALA A 2 -4.42 33.56 -25.08
N TYR A 3 -4.34 32.23 -25.16
CA TYR A 3 -5.49 31.33 -25.02
C TYR A 3 -5.91 31.24 -23.55
N LYS A 4 -6.90 32.05 -23.15
CA LYS A 4 -7.59 31.92 -21.86
C LYS A 4 -8.39 30.61 -21.87
N ARG A 5 -7.87 29.56 -21.21
CA ARG A 5 -8.64 28.34 -20.91
C ARG A 5 -9.72 28.68 -19.87
N SER A 6 -10.96 28.74 -20.33
CA SER A 6 -12.15 28.68 -19.48
C SER A 6 -12.12 27.38 -18.67
N ARG A 7 -12.04 27.49 -17.33
CA ARG A 7 -12.40 26.40 -16.43
C ARG A 7 -13.91 26.23 -16.58
N ARG A 8 -14.35 25.13 -17.18
CA ARG A 8 -15.70 24.65 -16.94
C ARG A 8 -15.72 24.15 -15.50
N ASP A 9 -16.53 24.81 -14.70
CA ASP A 9 -16.96 24.27 -13.41
C ASP A 9 -17.93 23.14 -13.71
N ASP A 10 -17.36 21.93 -13.80
CA ASP A 10 -18.14 20.70 -13.87
C ASP A 10 -18.76 20.54 -12.48
N GLY A 11 -20.09 20.67 -12.39
CA GLY A 11 -20.89 20.61 -11.16
C GLY A 11 -20.71 19.30 -10.39
N PHE A 12 -19.59 19.20 -9.69
CA PHE A 12 -19.16 18.03 -8.97
C PHE A 12 -19.40 18.28 -7.47
N ASP A 13 -20.37 17.57 -6.89
CA ASP A 13 -20.48 17.42 -5.42
C ASP A 13 -19.07 17.09 -4.93
N GLY A 14 -18.44 17.96 -4.12
CA GLY A 14 -16.99 18.04 -3.92
C GLY A 14 -16.27 16.77 -3.42
N ARG A 15 -16.99 15.64 -3.27
CA ARG A 15 -16.50 14.30 -2.97
C ARG A 15 -15.93 13.60 -4.20
N ARG A 16 -14.60 13.61 -4.35
CA ARG A 16 -13.91 12.87 -5.44
C ARG A 16 -14.19 11.37 -5.47
N TRP A 17 -14.58 10.77 -4.34
CA TRP A 17 -14.84 9.34 -4.19
C TRP A 17 -16.30 9.06 -3.84
N SER A 18 -16.87 8.01 -4.43
CA SER A 18 -18.20 7.51 -4.05
C SER A 18 -18.28 6.00 -4.20
N SER A 19 -19.06 5.36 -3.32
CA SER A 19 -19.49 3.97 -3.45
C SER A 19 -20.94 3.95 -3.93
N ARG A 20 -21.23 3.19 -4.99
CA ARG A 20 -22.59 3.01 -5.52
C ARG A 20 -22.77 1.56 -5.94
N GLY A 21 -23.75 0.87 -5.36
CA GLY A 21 -23.90 -0.57 -5.55
C GLY A 21 -22.60 -1.32 -5.24
N GLN A 22 -22.16 -2.17 -6.16
CA GLN A 22 -20.89 -2.90 -6.08
C GLN A 22 -19.73 -2.17 -6.78
N GLY A 23 -19.74 -0.83 -6.80
CA GLY A 23 -18.70 -0.05 -7.47
C GLY A 23 -18.07 1.02 -6.58
N LEU A 24 -16.76 1.19 -6.71
CA LEU A 24 -16.01 2.33 -6.18
C LEU A 24 -15.62 3.26 -7.33
N PHE A 25 -16.05 4.51 -7.24
CA PHE A 25 -15.93 5.49 -8.30
C PHE A 25 -15.02 6.65 -7.87
N VAL A 26 -14.21 7.12 -8.81
CA VAL A 26 -13.41 8.34 -8.70
C VAL A 26 -13.87 9.33 -9.76
N ARG A 27 -14.31 10.53 -9.36
CA ARG A 27 -14.87 11.53 -10.28
C ARG A 27 -15.96 10.95 -11.23
N ASN A 28 -16.87 10.13 -10.69
CA ASN A 28 -17.90 9.36 -11.43
C ASN A 28 -17.37 8.29 -12.41
N VAL A 29 -16.05 8.07 -12.50
CA VAL A 29 -15.47 7.00 -13.31
C VAL A 29 -15.31 5.75 -12.44
N PRO A 30 -15.78 4.56 -12.87
CA PRO A 30 -15.60 3.33 -12.12
C PRO A 30 -14.12 2.98 -12.05
N LEU A 31 -13.59 2.88 -10.83
CA LEU A 31 -12.24 2.39 -10.60
C LEU A 31 -12.26 0.89 -10.29
N LEU A 32 -13.07 0.48 -9.33
CA LEU A 32 -13.30 -0.91 -8.97
C LEU A 32 -14.78 -1.24 -9.18
N THR A 33 -15.05 -2.32 -9.90
CA THR A 33 -16.40 -2.92 -10.06
C THR A 33 -16.48 -4.21 -9.27
N GLU A 34 -17.67 -4.80 -9.11
CA GLU A 34 -17.85 -6.07 -8.38
C GLU A 34 -17.19 -6.03 -6.98
N VAL A 35 -17.21 -4.86 -6.33
CA VAL A 35 -16.70 -4.65 -4.97
C VAL A 35 -17.58 -5.47 -4.02
N PRO A 36 -17.02 -6.45 -3.29
CA PRO A 36 -17.80 -7.28 -2.38
C PRO A 36 -18.48 -6.45 -1.28
N GLY A 37 -19.69 -6.87 -0.85
CA GLY A 37 -20.46 -6.16 0.18
C GLY A 37 -19.79 -6.14 1.57
N ASN A 38 -18.73 -6.93 1.77
CA ASN A 38 -17.95 -6.93 2.99
C ASN A 38 -16.77 -5.94 2.97
N VAL A 39 -16.58 -5.19 1.87
CA VAL A 39 -15.55 -4.15 1.73
C VAL A 39 -16.15 -2.80 2.09
N THR A 40 -15.40 -2.00 2.85
CA THR A 40 -15.80 -0.65 3.23
C THR A 40 -14.82 0.38 2.69
N PHE A 41 -15.33 1.52 2.25
CA PHE A 41 -14.54 2.70 1.96
C PHE A 41 -14.84 3.79 3.00
N LYS A 42 -13.82 4.25 3.71
CA LYS A 42 -13.92 5.32 4.71
C LYS A 42 -13.11 6.53 4.25
N SER A 43 -13.66 7.72 4.43
CA SER A 43 -12.91 8.94 4.11
C SER A 43 -11.73 9.10 5.05
N PHE A 44 -10.74 9.90 4.62
CA PHE A 44 -9.57 10.16 5.45
C PHE A 44 -9.93 10.77 6.82
N SER A 45 -10.88 11.71 6.87
CA SER A 45 -11.31 12.37 8.11
C SER A 45 -12.04 11.45 9.08
N SER A 46 -12.75 10.42 8.58
CA SER A 46 -13.42 9.44 9.44
C SER A 46 -12.43 8.57 10.21
N ILE A 47 -11.26 8.28 9.63
CA ILE A 47 -10.22 7.48 10.28
C ILE A 47 -9.25 8.35 11.07
N CYS A 48 -8.75 9.44 10.50
CA CYS A 48 -7.66 10.22 11.08
C CYS A 48 -8.19 11.45 11.83
N GLN A 49 -8.39 11.33 13.14
CA GLN A 49 -8.85 12.44 14.01
C GLN A 49 -7.72 13.09 14.81
N THR A 50 -6.69 12.33 15.18
CA THR A 50 -5.56 12.79 15.99
C THR A 50 -4.25 12.32 15.36
N SER A 51 -3.20 13.14 15.44
CA SER A 51 -1.86 12.78 14.94
C SER A 51 -0.78 13.55 15.69
N GLU A 52 0.32 12.88 16.00
CA GLU A 52 1.53 13.46 16.62
C GLU A 52 2.48 14.11 15.59
N ALA A 53 2.07 14.17 14.31
CA ALA A 53 2.88 14.77 13.26
C ALA A 53 2.98 16.31 13.39
N PRO A 54 4.00 16.96 12.80
CA PRO A 54 4.08 18.42 12.77
C PRO A 54 2.82 19.06 12.15
N LEU A 55 2.35 20.18 12.72
CA LEU A 55 1.13 20.88 12.31
C LEU A 55 1.10 21.22 10.81
N SER A 56 2.26 21.54 10.21
CA SER A 56 2.37 21.82 8.78
C SER A 56 2.03 20.62 7.90
N LEU A 57 2.44 19.41 8.33
CA LEU A 57 2.06 18.16 7.67
C LEU A 57 0.58 17.85 7.88
N ILE A 58 0.08 18.03 9.10
CA ILE A 58 -1.32 17.78 9.46
C ILE A 58 -2.27 18.60 8.58
N ARG A 59 -2.04 19.92 8.50
CA ARG A 59 -2.86 20.84 7.68
C ARG A 59 -2.79 20.51 6.21
N ARG A 60 -1.61 20.15 5.69
CA ARG A 60 -1.44 19.75 4.29
C ARG A 60 -2.18 18.46 3.97
N VAL A 61 -2.14 17.46 4.86
CA VAL A 61 -2.86 16.20 4.65
C VAL A 61 -4.36 16.41 4.76
N GLU A 62 -4.82 17.23 5.71
CA GLU A 62 -6.24 17.61 5.84
C GLU A 62 -6.77 18.32 4.60
N SER A 63 -6.03 19.29 4.07
CA SER A 63 -6.44 19.99 2.84
C SER A 63 -6.46 19.09 1.61
N LEU A 64 -5.85 17.90 1.67
CA LEU A 64 -5.83 16.90 0.60
C LEU A 64 -6.64 15.64 0.93
N SER A 65 -7.30 15.61 2.09
CA SER A 65 -8.03 14.45 2.61
C SER A 65 -9.12 13.96 1.67
N TYR A 66 -9.79 14.88 0.98
CA TYR A 66 -10.84 14.59 -0.01
C TYR A 66 -10.34 13.84 -1.25
N LYS A 67 -9.02 13.79 -1.49
CA LYS A 67 -8.41 13.06 -2.61
C LYS A 67 -8.20 11.58 -2.31
N GLY A 68 -8.41 11.10 -1.08
CA GLY A 68 -8.18 9.71 -0.74
C GLY A 68 -9.06 9.19 0.38
N GLY A 69 -8.87 7.91 0.69
CA GLY A 69 -9.60 7.22 1.74
C GLY A 69 -9.01 5.85 2.03
N PHE A 70 -9.62 5.16 2.98
CA PHE A 70 -9.19 3.87 3.47
C PHE A 70 -10.16 2.79 3.02
N LEU A 71 -9.60 1.68 2.55
CA LEU A 71 -10.31 0.44 2.29
C LEU A 71 -10.14 -0.49 3.48
N GLY A 72 -11.24 -1.11 3.89
CA GLY A 72 -11.33 -2.11 4.95
C GLY A 72 -12.18 -3.28 4.50
N PHE A 73 -12.18 -4.37 5.26
CA PHE A 73 -13.11 -5.47 5.03
C PHE A 73 -13.42 -6.24 6.32
N LYS A 74 -14.53 -6.99 6.31
CA LYS A 74 -14.93 -7.89 7.41
C LYS A 74 -15.19 -9.31 6.92
N LYS A 75 -14.79 -10.30 7.70
CA LYS A 75 -15.11 -11.73 7.52
C LYS A 75 -15.82 -12.28 8.74
N GLY A 76 -16.53 -13.40 8.56
CA GLY A 76 -17.22 -14.08 9.66
C GLY A 76 -16.26 -14.76 10.64
N GLU A 77 -15.15 -15.30 10.13
CA GLU A 77 -14.18 -16.04 10.92
C GLU A 77 -12.89 -15.26 11.13
N SER A 78 -12.28 -15.44 12.31
CA SER A 78 -10.99 -14.85 12.63
C SER A 78 -9.83 -15.74 12.19
N SER A 79 -8.79 -15.13 11.63
CA SER A 79 -7.60 -15.83 11.16
C SER A 79 -6.37 -14.94 11.33
N ASP A 80 -5.20 -15.57 11.42
CA ASP A 80 -3.88 -14.92 11.35
C ASP A 80 -3.48 -14.59 9.90
N ARG A 81 -4.21 -15.15 8.92
CA ARG A 81 -4.11 -14.82 7.49
C ARG A 81 -5.48 -14.75 6.83
N LEU A 82 -5.82 -13.60 6.25
CA LEU A 82 -7.09 -13.34 5.58
C LEU A 82 -6.86 -12.79 4.17
N ILE A 83 -7.51 -13.39 3.17
CA ILE A 83 -7.51 -12.90 1.79
C ILE A 83 -8.90 -12.39 1.45
N ASN A 84 -9.02 -11.16 0.94
CA ASN A 84 -10.29 -10.58 0.49
C ASN A 84 -10.14 -9.95 -0.89
N SER A 85 -11.20 -9.91 -1.70
CA SER A 85 -11.18 -9.07 -2.89
C SER A 85 -11.49 -7.63 -2.51
N LEU A 86 -10.80 -6.67 -3.15
CA LEU A 86 -11.17 -5.25 -3.08
C LEU A 86 -12.16 -4.84 -4.18
N GLY A 87 -12.44 -5.76 -5.11
CA GLY A 87 -13.15 -5.50 -6.36
C GLY A 87 -12.26 -5.75 -7.58
N LYS A 88 -12.83 -5.51 -8.74
CA LYS A 88 -12.25 -5.79 -10.05
C LYS A 88 -11.90 -4.51 -10.78
N PHE A 89 -10.75 -4.52 -11.44
CA PHE A 89 -10.46 -3.56 -12.51
C PHE A 89 -9.90 -4.30 -13.71
N SER A 90 -10.29 -3.88 -14.91
CA SER A 90 -9.86 -4.46 -16.17
C SER A 90 -9.81 -3.39 -17.26
N GLY A 91 -8.91 -3.56 -18.23
CA GLY A 91 -8.67 -2.58 -19.29
C GLY A 91 -8.03 -1.26 -18.81
N LYS A 92 -7.48 -1.22 -17.59
CA LYS A 92 -6.85 -0.04 -17.01
C LYS A 92 -5.38 -0.30 -16.78
N GLU A 93 -4.53 0.42 -17.51
CA GLU A 93 -3.08 0.30 -17.40
C GLU A 93 -2.62 0.66 -16.00
N PHE A 94 -1.74 -0.16 -15.43
CA PHE A 94 -1.13 0.12 -14.13
C PHE A 94 0.36 -0.19 -14.15
N VAL A 95 1.07 0.47 -13.23
CA VAL A 95 2.42 0.08 -12.79
C VAL A 95 2.37 -0.21 -11.31
N SER A 96 3.09 -1.24 -10.87
CA SER A 96 3.16 -1.65 -9.47
C SER A 96 4.57 -2.02 -9.06
N ILE A 97 4.82 -2.06 -7.76
CA ILE A 97 6.04 -2.65 -7.18
C ILE A 97 5.63 -3.87 -6.36
N PHE A 98 6.32 -4.98 -6.58
CA PHE A 98 6.10 -6.21 -5.82
C PHE A 98 7.40 -6.77 -5.26
N ARG A 99 7.28 -7.51 -4.16
CA ARG A 99 8.42 -8.13 -3.47
C ARG A 99 8.50 -9.60 -3.85
N PHE A 100 9.53 -9.99 -4.59
CA PHE A 100 9.76 -11.40 -4.96
C PHE A 100 10.79 -12.11 -4.06
N LYS A 101 11.58 -11.35 -3.29
CA LYS A 101 12.48 -11.85 -2.23
C LYS A 101 12.54 -10.83 -1.11
N THR A 102 12.92 -11.22 0.11
CA THR A 102 12.84 -10.40 1.33
C THR A 102 13.36 -8.97 1.17
N TRP A 103 14.51 -8.78 0.52
CA TRP A 103 15.12 -7.47 0.27
C TRP A 103 15.08 -6.99 -1.19
N TRP A 104 14.34 -7.69 -2.07
CA TRP A 104 14.25 -7.34 -3.49
C TRP A 104 12.83 -6.99 -3.89
N SER A 105 12.68 -5.86 -4.57
CA SER A 105 11.43 -5.47 -5.23
C SER A 105 11.72 -5.10 -6.68
N THR A 106 10.75 -5.33 -7.56
CA THR A 106 10.83 -4.91 -8.96
C THR A 106 9.50 -4.36 -9.44
N GLN A 107 9.54 -3.64 -10.54
CA GLN A 107 8.35 -3.08 -11.17
C GLN A 107 7.61 -4.12 -12.00
N TRP A 108 6.30 -3.95 -12.08
CA TRP A 108 5.44 -4.74 -12.95
C TRP A 108 4.41 -3.83 -13.61
N VAL A 109 3.96 -4.19 -14.81
CA VAL A 109 2.92 -3.48 -15.54
C VAL A 109 1.85 -4.45 -15.99
N GLY A 110 0.62 -3.98 -16.06
CA GLY A 110 -0.52 -4.78 -16.48
C GLY A 110 -1.73 -3.93 -16.81
N LYS A 111 -2.87 -4.58 -17.09
CA LYS A 111 -4.13 -3.92 -17.45
C LYS A 111 -5.33 -4.40 -16.62
N SER A 112 -5.12 -5.35 -15.72
CA SER A 112 -6.17 -6.02 -14.95
C SER A 112 -5.71 -6.36 -13.54
N GLY A 113 -6.64 -6.48 -12.59
CA GLY A 113 -6.32 -6.96 -11.23
C GLY A 113 -5.72 -8.37 -11.21
N SER A 114 -6.00 -9.18 -12.24
CA SER A 114 -5.38 -10.50 -12.43
C SER A 114 -3.92 -10.44 -12.85
N ASP A 115 -3.44 -9.31 -13.37
CA ASP A 115 -2.05 -9.15 -13.80
C ASP A 115 -1.14 -8.74 -12.64
N LEU A 116 -1.70 -8.44 -11.46
CA LEU A 116 -0.91 -8.12 -10.27
C LEU A 116 0.03 -9.29 -9.91
N GLN A 117 1.16 -8.97 -9.30
CA GLN A 117 2.06 -9.98 -8.77
C GLN A 117 1.76 -10.25 -7.29
N MET A 118 2.08 -11.45 -6.82
CA MET A 118 2.06 -11.75 -5.38
C MET A 118 2.92 -10.73 -4.63
N GLU A 119 2.51 -10.37 -3.41
CA GLU A 119 3.25 -9.43 -2.56
C GLU A 119 3.45 -8.04 -3.21
N THR A 120 2.44 -7.56 -3.95
CA THR A 120 2.43 -6.20 -4.52
C THR A 120 2.23 -5.16 -3.40
N GLN A 121 3.20 -4.24 -3.26
CA GLN A 121 3.29 -3.25 -2.19
C GLN A 121 2.51 -1.96 -2.49
N TRP A 122 2.28 -1.66 -3.76
CA TRP A 122 1.39 -0.62 -4.24
C TRP A 122 1.14 -0.82 -5.74
N ALA A 123 -0.01 -0.35 -6.21
CA ALA A 123 -0.36 -0.30 -7.63
C ALA A 123 -0.88 1.09 -7.99
N MET A 124 -0.32 1.68 -9.04
CA MET A 124 -0.73 2.96 -9.62
C MET A 124 -1.45 2.72 -10.95
N ILE A 125 -2.74 2.98 -10.95
CA ILE A 125 -3.67 2.75 -12.06
C ILE A 125 -3.89 4.07 -12.81
N SER A 126 -3.78 4.03 -14.13
CA SER A 126 -4.12 5.13 -15.02
C SER A 126 -5.64 5.24 -15.18
N VAL A 127 -6.17 6.46 -15.05
CA VAL A 127 -7.59 6.79 -15.27
C VAL A 127 -7.68 7.91 -16.30
N PRO A 128 -7.49 7.58 -17.60
CA PRO A 128 -7.41 8.56 -18.68
C PRO A 128 -8.68 9.40 -18.82
N GLU A 129 -9.84 8.86 -18.46
CA GLU A 129 -11.15 9.51 -18.53
C GLU A 129 -11.20 10.82 -17.74
N ILE A 130 -10.40 10.92 -16.66
CA ILE A 130 -10.29 12.09 -15.79
C ILE A 130 -8.86 12.64 -15.74
N ARG A 131 -8.00 12.24 -16.68
CA ARG A 131 -6.57 12.62 -16.78
C ARG A 131 -5.85 12.51 -15.44
N SER A 132 -6.09 11.42 -14.72
CA SER A 132 -5.57 11.23 -13.37
C SER A 132 -5.01 9.83 -13.18
N TYR A 133 -4.29 9.66 -12.09
CA TYR A 133 -3.78 8.39 -11.61
C TYR A 133 -4.39 8.11 -10.24
N VAL A 134 -4.62 6.84 -9.96
CA VAL A 134 -5.01 6.35 -8.65
C VAL A 134 -3.93 5.42 -8.12
N VAL A 135 -3.50 5.59 -6.88
CA VAL A 135 -2.65 4.61 -6.19
C VAL A 135 -3.45 3.86 -5.14
N ILE A 136 -3.26 2.54 -5.08
CA ILE A 136 -3.70 1.68 -3.98
C ILE A 136 -2.44 1.25 -3.24
N ILE A 137 -2.36 1.54 -1.94
CA ILE A 137 -1.24 1.24 -1.06
C ILE A 137 -1.75 0.36 0.08
N PRO A 138 -1.50 -0.96 0.06
CA PRO A 138 -1.58 -1.80 1.25
C PRO A 138 -0.84 -1.16 2.42
N ILE A 139 -1.49 -1.12 3.58
CA ILE A 139 -0.92 -0.56 4.81
C ILE A 139 -1.04 -1.57 5.94
N THR A 140 -0.29 -1.32 7.01
CA THR A 140 -0.38 -2.10 8.23
C THR A 140 -1.53 -1.59 9.09
N GLU A 141 -2.36 -2.50 9.56
CA GLU A 141 -3.39 -2.22 10.56
C GLU A 141 -3.12 -3.08 11.79
N GLU A 142 -2.85 -2.44 12.92
CA GLU A 142 -2.44 -3.10 14.16
C GLU A 142 -1.22 -4.02 13.95
N LYS A 143 -1.39 -5.33 14.18
CA LYS A 143 -0.35 -6.36 14.02
C LYS A 143 -0.39 -7.05 12.65
N PHE A 144 -1.23 -6.59 11.73
CA PHE A 144 -1.39 -7.19 10.41
C PHE A 144 -0.69 -6.34 9.35
N ARG A 145 0.19 -6.96 8.57
CA ARG A 145 0.69 -6.41 7.32
C ARG A 145 -0.25 -6.78 6.20
N SER A 146 -0.27 -5.98 5.14
CA SER A 146 -1.02 -6.32 3.95
C SER A 146 -0.23 -6.14 2.67
N ALA A 147 -0.65 -6.88 1.65
CA ALA A 147 -0.13 -6.80 0.29
C ALA A 147 -1.23 -7.11 -0.72
N LEU A 148 -1.15 -6.51 -1.91
CA LEU A 148 -1.98 -6.90 -3.04
C LEU A 148 -1.45 -8.18 -3.67
N GLN A 149 -2.36 -8.95 -4.26
CA GLN A 149 -2.05 -10.17 -5.01
C GLN A 149 -3.08 -10.36 -6.13
N PRO A 150 -2.76 -11.15 -7.18
CA PRO A 150 -3.70 -11.39 -8.27
C PRO A 150 -4.93 -12.15 -7.80
N GLY A 151 -6.08 -11.79 -8.36
CA GLY A 151 -7.32 -12.56 -8.27
C GLY A 151 -7.76 -13.05 -9.64
N LEU A 152 -8.74 -13.94 -9.67
CA LEU A 152 -9.35 -14.39 -10.92
C LEU A 152 -10.26 -13.31 -11.51
N ASN A 153 -10.48 -13.35 -12.83
CA ASN A 153 -11.46 -12.52 -13.54
C ASN A 153 -11.31 -11.00 -13.32
N GLY A 154 -10.07 -10.52 -13.15
CA GLY A 154 -9.72 -9.12 -12.94
C GLY A 154 -9.85 -8.61 -11.51
N HIS A 155 -10.15 -9.49 -10.54
CA HIS A 155 -10.17 -9.09 -9.14
C HIS A 155 -8.77 -8.74 -8.63
N ALA A 156 -8.67 -7.61 -7.95
CA ALA A 156 -7.52 -7.29 -7.11
C ALA A 156 -7.78 -7.84 -5.71
N MET A 157 -6.90 -8.71 -5.23
CA MET A 157 -7.00 -9.30 -3.91
C MET A 157 -6.06 -8.59 -2.94
N ILE A 158 -6.43 -8.57 -1.66
CA ILE A 158 -5.57 -8.13 -0.57
C ILE A 158 -5.40 -9.27 0.43
N CYS A 159 -4.16 -9.55 0.80
CA CYS A 159 -3.80 -10.46 1.87
C CYS A 159 -3.48 -9.63 3.12
N ALA A 160 -4.09 -9.94 4.24
CA ALA A 160 -3.74 -9.43 5.57
C ALA A 160 -3.19 -10.57 6.41
N GLU A 161 -1.99 -10.40 6.96
CA GLU A 161 -1.33 -11.45 7.75
C GLU A 161 -0.60 -10.89 8.97
N SER A 162 -0.69 -11.59 10.11
CA SER A 162 0.02 -11.22 11.34
C SER A 162 1.36 -11.92 11.52
N GLY A 163 1.56 -13.06 10.82
CA GLY A 163 2.71 -13.93 11.00
C GLY A 163 2.69 -14.71 12.33
N SER A 164 1.56 -14.75 13.04
CA SER A 164 1.42 -15.49 14.30
C SER A 164 0.03 -16.10 14.46
N SER A 165 -0.04 -17.42 14.67
CA SER A 165 -1.29 -18.15 14.93
C SER A 165 -2.05 -17.68 16.17
N LYS A 166 -1.39 -16.92 17.05
CA LYS A 166 -1.98 -16.32 18.26
C LYS A 166 -2.61 -14.96 18.02
N VAL A 167 -2.26 -14.28 16.92
CA VAL A 167 -2.74 -12.94 16.58
C VAL A 167 -3.72 -13.09 15.42
N LYS A 168 -5.00 -13.15 15.75
CA LYS A 168 -6.10 -13.32 14.79
C LYS A 168 -6.99 -12.09 14.78
N ALA A 169 -7.50 -11.75 13.61
CA ALA A 169 -8.51 -10.72 13.41
C ALA A 169 -9.56 -11.24 12.43
N SER A 170 -10.74 -10.62 12.39
CA SER A 170 -11.79 -10.89 11.41
C SER A 170 -12.25 -9.63 10.67
N SER A 171 -11.74 -8.45 11.05
CA SER A 171 -12.12 -7.17 10.44
C SER A 171 -10.97 -6.18 10.45
N PHE A 172 -10.96 -5.33 9.42
CA PHE A 172 -10.01 -4.24 9.23
C PHE A 172 -10.74 -3.00 8.73
N ASP A 173 -10.44 -1.85 9.29
CA ASP A 173 -11.03 -0.57 8.94
C ASP A 173 -10.23 0.20 7.88
N ALA A 174 -8.92 -0.05 7.81
CA ALA A 174 -7.95 0.69 7.02
C ALA A 174 -6.76 -0.22 6.66
N ILE A 175 -7.01 -1.29 5.92
CA ILE A 175 -5.98 -2.24 5.46
C ILE A 175 -5.29 -1.77 4.17
N ALA A 176 -5.93 -0.89 3.41
CA ALA A 176 -5.30 -0.22 2.27
C ALA A 176 -5.72 1.24 2.19
N TYR A 177 -4.83 2.09 1.67
CA TYR A 177 -5.11 3.48 1.37
C TYR A 177 -5.21 3.70 -0.14
N ILE A 178 -6.16 4.51 -0.57
CA ILE A 178 -6.36 4.88 -1.97
C ILE A 178 -6.32 6.39 -2.15
N HIS A 179 -5.73 6.87 -3.24
CA HIS A 179 -5.56 8.30 -3.49
C HIS A 179 -5.60 8.63 -4.98
N VAL A 180 -6.14 9.79 -5.36
CA VAL A 180 -6.17 10.28 -6.75
C VAL A 180 -5.43 11.60 -6.93
N SER A 181 -4.62 11.69 -8.00
CA SER A 181 -3.94 12.93 -8.41
C SER A 181 -3.74 12.96 -9.93
N GLU A 182 -3.69 14.16 -10.49
CA GLU A 182 -3.42 14.38 -11.93
C GLU A 182 -1.93 14.21 -12.27
N ASN A 183 -1.05 14.25 -11.26
CA ASN A 183 0.39 14.07 -11.43
C ASN A 183 0.88 12.87 -10.60
N PRO A 184 1.58 11.90 -11.21
CA PRO A 184 2.00 10.66 -10.54
C PRO A 184 3.09 10.90 -9.46
N TYR A 185 3.90 11.94 -9.60
CA TYR A 185 4.91 12.30 -8.59
C TYR A 185 4.28 12.93 -7.35
N THR A 186 3.27 13.78 -7.54
CA THR A 186 2.52 14.33 -6.40
C THR A 186 1.63 13.25 -5.78
N LEU A 187 1.07 12.34 -6.57
CA LEU A 187 0.27 11.20 -6.12
C LEU A 187 0.98 10.43 -5.00
N MET A 188 2.20 9.96 -5.26
CA MET A 188 2.96 9.17 -4.29
C MET A 188 3.31 9.99 -3.05
N LYS A 189 3.73 11.26 -3.21
CA LYS A 189 4.07 12.14 -2.09
C LYS A 189 2.87 12.45 -1.20
N GLU A 190 1.73 12.76 -1.79
CA GLU A 190 0.48 13.04 -1.09
C GLU A 190 -0.03 11.76 -0.40
N ALA A 191 -0.01 10.63 -1.10
CA ALA A 191 -0.50 9.37 -0.56
C ALA A 191 0.33 8.88 0.64
N TYR A 192 1.67 8.88 0.54
CA TYR A 192 2.52 8.50 1.67
C TYR A 192 2.47 9.49 2.83
N SER A 193 2.23 10.79 2.56
CA SER A 193 2.01 11.77 3.65
C SER A 193 0.72 11.44 4.42
N ALA A 194 -0.35 11.07 3.71
CA ALA A 194 -1.61 10.65 4.32
C ALA A 194 -1.46 9.33 5.09
N VAL A 195 -0.81 8.32 4.49
CA VAL A 195 -0.51 7.04 5.15
C VAL A 195 0.34 7.25 6.39
N ARG A 196 1.36 8.11 6.36
CA ARG A 196 2.20 8.41 7.54
C ARG A 196 1.39 9.05 8.67
N LYS A 197 0.48 9.97 8.35
CA LYS A 197 -0.42 10.58 9.35
C LYS A 197 -1.33 9.51 9.97
N ALA A 198 -1.89 8.61 9.16
CA ALA A 198 -2.73 7.50 9.62
C ALA A 198 -1.95 6.45 10.43
N GLY A 199 -0.73 6.14 9.99
CA GLY A 199 0.19 5.18 10.58
C GLY A 199 0.60 5.48 12.02
N SER A 200 0.53 6.76 12.43
CA SER A 200 0.73 7.12 13.84
C SER A 200 -0.29 6.49 14.79
N ARG A 201 -1.45 6.02 14.29
CA ARG A 201 -2.43 5.22 15.05
C ARG A 201 -2.06 3.74 15.16
N PHE A 202 -1.33 3.18 14.19
CA PHE A 202 -1.00 1.74 14.15
C PHE A 202 0.34 1.42 14.84
N ARG A 203 0.79 2.30 15.74
CA ARG A 203 1.99 2.09 16.55
C ARG A 203 1.78 0.84 17.42
N ILE A 204 2.72 -0.08 17.30
CA ILE A 204 2.84 -1.29 18.11
C ILE A 204 2.97 -0.87 19.57
N THR A 205 2.02 -1.27 20.43
CA THR A 205 2.27 -1.35 21.87
C THR A 205 3.38 -2.37 22.10
N GLU A 206 4.51 -1.95 22.67
CA GLU A 206 5.54 -2.86 23.18
C GLU A 206 4.91 -3.83 24.19
N ALA A 207 4.71 -5.09 23.79
CA ALA A 207 4.64 -6.22 24.71
C ALA A 207 4.68 -7.53 23.92
N GLY A 208 5.83 -8.17 23.95
CA GLY A 208 6.07 -9.49 23.39
C GLY A 208 7.57 -9.71 23.25
N THR A 209 8.26 -9.74 24.39
CA THR A 209 9.59 -10.34 24.63
C THR A 209 10.48 -10.47 23.39
N ARG A 210 11.54 -9.63 23.31
CA ARG A 210 12.69 -9.90 22.44
C ARG A 210 12.99 -11.40 22.50
N ALA A 211 12.77 -12.11 21.40
CA ALA A 211 13.26 -13.47 21.27
C ALA A 211 14.76 -13.37 21.54
N LYS A 212 15.20 -13.99 22.64
CA LYS A 212 16.61 -14.11 22.99
C LYS A 212 17.22 -14.89 21.83
N LEU A 213 17.89 -14.20 20.92
CA LEU A 213 18.68 -14.84 19.88
C LEU A 213 19.61 -15.80 20.59
N ILE A 214 19.56 -17.06 20.15
CA ILE A 214 20.34 -18.16 20.69
C ILE A 214 21.79 -17.71 20.77
N SER A 215 22.37 -17.89 21.96
CA SER A 215 23.76 -17.66 22.27
C SER A 215 24.68 -18.30 21.24
N ASP A 216 25.67 -17.54 20.80
CA ASP A 216 26.89 -18.02 20.16
C ASP A 216 27.40 -19.29 20.85
N GLN A 217 27.16 -20.42 20.20
CA GLN A 217 27.86 -21.68 20.45
C GLN A 217 28.21 -22.24 19.07
N GLY A 218 29.46 -22.03 18.68
CA GLY A 218 30.14 -22.86 17.68
C GLY A 218 30.11 -22.35 16.24
N ILE A 219 30.75 -21.22 15.97
CA ILE A 219 31.39 -21.04 14.65
C ILE A 219 32.89 -20.87 14.89
N GLY A 220 33.64 -21.95 14.60
CA GLY A 220 35.09 -21.91 14.54
C GLY A 220 35.53 -20.93 13.47
N TYR A 221 36.36 -19.96 13.86
CA TYR A 221 37.02 -19.05 12.93
C TYR A 221 38.02 -19.85 12.08
N ILE A 222 37.73 -20.01 10.79
CA ILE A 222 38.75 -20.35 9.80
C ILE A 222 39.29 -19.01 9.27
N THR A 223 40.45 -18.59 9.77
CA THR A 223 41.21 -17.47 9.21
C THR A 223 41.89 -17.91 7.91
N PRO A 224 41.75 -17.19 6.79
CA PRO A 224 42.55 -17.45 5.60
C PRO A 224 43.97 -16.90 5.82
N THR A 225 44.97 -17.77 5.90
CA THR A 225 46.38 -17.39 5.85
C THR A 225 46.81 -17.16 4.41
N THR A 226 46.96 -15.89 4.01
CA THR A 226 47.59 -15.51 2.74
C THR A 226 49.12 -15.54 2.91
N THR A 227 49.74 -16.66 2.54
CA THR A 227 51.20 -16.76 2.45
C THR A 227 51.68 -16.02 1.20
N LYS A 228 52.19 -14.79 1.34
CA LYS A 228 53.00 -14.13 0.31
C LYS A 228 54.42 -14.72 0.38
N SER A 229 54.79 -15.54 -0.60
CA SER A 229 56.21 -15.86 -0.82
C SER A 229 56.91 -14.63 -1.38
N ARG A 230 57.93 -14.12 -0.67
CA ARG A 230 58.92 -13.19 -1.22
C ARG A 230 60.22 -13.97 -1.36
N ASN A 231 60.61 -14.18 -2.61
CA ASN A 231 61.96 -14.60 -2.97
C ASN A 231 62.96 -13.53 -2.51
N THR A 232 63.93 -13.91 -1.69
CA THR A 232 65.17 -13.17 -1.49
C THR A 232 66.31 -14.07 -1.92
N ALA A 233 66.90 -13.75 -3.07
CA ALA A 233 68.22 -14.19 -3.48
C ALA A 233 69.14 -12.96 -3.51
N ASN A 234 70.40 -13.17 -3.11
CA ASN A 234 71.58 -12.28 -3.13
C ASN A 234 71.87 -11.47 -1.85
N ARG A 235 72.87 -11.91 -1.08
CA ARG A 235 74.26 -11.42 -1.21
C ARG A 235 75.22 -12.23 -0.33
N LEU A 236 76.28 -12.71 -0.98
CA LEU A 236 77.62 -13.13 -0.53
C LEU A 236 77.74 -14.34 0.40
#